data_AF-A0A2D5EZP2-F1
#
_entry.id   AF-A0A2D5EZP2-F1
#
_cell.length_a   1.000
_cell.length_b   1.000
_cell.length_c   1.000
_cell.angle_alpha   90.00
_cell.angle_beta   90.00
_cell.angle_gamma   90.00
#
_symmetry.space_group_name_H-M   'P 1'
#
loop_
_entity.id
_entity.type
_entity.pdbx_description
1 polymer ?
#
loop_
_entity_poly.entity_id
_entity_poly.type
_entity_poly.pdbx_seq_one_letter_code
_entity_poly.pdbx_strand_id
1 'polypeptide(L)'
;ERLAGPLESRSPASTLVVVLGPERPLCGALPRRLARAAREVSGRLVLVGRRFAEAYEAVPGGPEPERVLGGPSSAGELDEASRRLAAVILEADAEEVELRHPIPGGAVHRSVLLGGLRAARRDPPETFSPVDVVLADAVREATTARLRVALAEALRVELAARLTAAQAARRAVEDKEEELRSAWRVARHERITTEILELQRSD
;
A
#
# COMPACT_ATOMS: atom_id res chain seq x y z
N GLU A 1 11.59 -11.94 30.68
CA GLU A 1 12.69 -12.70 30.04
C GLU A 1 12.87 -12.25 28.60
N ARG A 2 14.13 -12.10 28.17
CA ARG A 2 14.52 -11.66 26.83
C ARG A 2 14.53 -12.88 25.89
N LEU A 3 13.48 -13.07 25.09
CA LEU A 3 13.43 -14.05 23.99
C LEU A 3 13.90 -13.41 22.68
N ALA A 4 15.15 -12.98 22.61
CA ALA A 4 15.78 -12.57 21.35
C ALA A 4 17.17 -13.18 21.31
N GLY A 5 17.26 -14.43 20.84
CA GLY A 5 18.52 -15.03 20.41
C GLY A 5 19.10 -14.25 19.22
N PRO A 6 20.40 -14.38 18.94
CA PRO A 6 21.06 -13.64 17.88
C PRO A 6 20.39 -13.92 16.53
N LEU A 7 20.08 -12.86 15.79
CA LEU A 7 19.60 -12.92 14.41
C LEU A 7 20.76 -13.43 13.55
N GLU A 8 20.85 -14.75 13.38
CA GLU A 8 21.74 -15.35 12.39
C GLU A 8 21.42 -14.74 11.02
N SER A 9 22.43 -14.24 10.33
CA SER A 9 22.30 -13.71 8.97
C SER A 9 21.94 -14.85 8.03
N ARG A 10 20.65 -15.00 7.73
CA ARG A 10 20.12 -16.04 6.84
C ARG A 10 20.20 -15.59 5.38
N SER A 11 20.34 -16.59 4.50
CA SER A 11 20.48 -16.37 3.06
C SER A 11 19.24 -15.67 2.49
N PRO A 12 19.39 -14.61 1.67
CA PRO A 12 18.26 -13.85 1.13
C PRO A 12 17.31 -14.67 0.24
N ALA A 13 17.73 -15.84 -0.25
CA ALA A 13 16.91 -16.70 -1.12
C ALA A 13 15.71 -17.37 -0.39
N SER A 14 15.74 -17.43 0.95
CA SER A 14 14.73 -18.12 1.76
C SER A 14 13.59 -17.24 2.26
N THR A 15 13.68 -15.91 2.07
CA THR A 15 12.71 -14.95 2.61
C THR A 15 11.69 -14.53 1.56
N LEU A 16 10.41 -14.59 1.92
CA LEU A 16 9.32 -14.00 1.17
C LEU A 16 9.00 -12.61 1.74
N VAL A 17 9.12 -11.58 0.93
CA VAL A 17 8.78 -10.21 1.28
C VAL A 17 7.43 -9.85 0.66
N VAL A 18 6.45 -9.58 1.50
CA VAL A 18 5.10 -9.17 1.11
C VAL A 18 4.97 -7.67 1.35
N VAL A 19 4.74 -6.89 0.29
CA VAL A 19 4.57 -5.44 0.39
C VAL A 19 3.13 -5.05 0.10
N LEU A 20 2.48 -4.43 1.08
CA LEU A 20 1.11 -3.91 0.96
C LEU A 20 1.15 -2.46 0.46
N GLY A 21 0.31 -2.17 -0.52
CA GLY A 21 0.18 -0.83 -1.08
C GLY A 21 -1.23 -0.54 -1.58
N PRO A 22 -1.43 0.67 -2.14
CA PRO A 22 -2.74 1.11 -2.58
C PRO A 22 -3.32 0.22 -3.69
N GLU A 23 -4.61 -0.09 -3.56
CA GLU A 23 -5.41 -0.77 -4.57
C GLU A 23 -5.95 0.25 -5.59
N ARG A 24 -6.33 1.45 -5.13
CA ARG A 24 -7.02 2.46 -5.94
C ARG A 24 -6.14 3.65 -6.34
N PRO A 25 -6.52 4.36 -7.43
CA PRO A 25 -5.81 5.54 -7.88
C PRO A 25 -6.01 6.75 -6.93
N LEU A 26 -5.39 7.88 -7.31
CA LEU A 26 -5.51 9.18 -6.63
C LEU A 26 -4.86 9.23 -5.22
N CYS A 27 -3.85 8.41 -4.98
CA CYS A 27 -3.12 8.37 -3.71
C CYS A 27 -1.88 9.30 -3.66
N GLY A 28 -1.81 10.30 -4.53
CA GLY A 28 -0.65 11.19 -4.65
C GLY A 28 0.67 10.43 -4.87
N ALA A 29 1.69 10.75 -4.07
CA ALA A 29 3.02 10.15 -4.16
C ALA A 29 3.15 8.77 -3.46
N LEU A 30 2.11 8.31 -2.74
CA LEU A 30 2.18 7.08 -1.94
C LEU A 30 2.62 5.84 -2.74
N PRO A 31 2.02 5.51 -3.91
CA PRO A 31 2.41 4.31 -4.67
C PRO A 31 3.88 4.35 -5.09
N ARG A 32 4.38 5.50 -5.55
CA ARG A 32 5.79 5.66 -5.99
C ARG A 32 6.77 5.54 -4.82
N ARG A 33 6.42 6.06 -3.65
CA ARG A 33 7.25 5.92 -2.45
C ARG A 33 7.36 4.46 -2.01
N LEU A 34 6.23 3.74 -1.99
CA LEU A 34 6.21 2.31 -1.69
C LEU A 34 6.96 1.51 -2.74
N ALA A 35 6.83 1.86 -4.02
CA ALA A 35 7.56 1.21 -5.11
C ALA A 35 9.07 1.26 -4.88
N ARG A 36 9.62 2.45 -4.58
CA ARG A 36 11.04 2.61 -4.26
C ARG A 36 11.47 1.76 -3.07
N ALA A 37 10.71 1.81 -1.96
CA ALA A 37 11.01 1.01 -0.78
C ALA A 37 10.93 -0.51 -1.04
N ALA A 38 10.08 -0.94 -1.97
CA ALA A 38 9.95 -2.33 -2.39
C ALA A 38 11.05 -2.78 -3.36
N ARG A 39 11.77 -1.86 -4.03
CA ARG A 39 12.93 -2.20 -4.87
C ARG A 39 14.16 -2.54 -4.04
N GLU A 40 14.23 -2.05 -2.80
CA GLU A 40 15.34 -2.27 -1.86
C GLU A 40 15.22 -3.60 -1.08
N VAL A 41 14.20 -4.41 -1.36
CA VAL A 41 14.01 -5.70 -0.69
C VAL A 41 15.01 -6.74 -1.18
N SER A 42 15.44 -7.61 -0.27
CA SER A 42 16.21 -8.82 -0.60
C SER A 42 15.31 -10.04 -0.39
N GLY A 43 15.12 -10.83 -1.43
CA GLY A 43 14.30 -12.05 -1.40
C GLY A 43 13.18 -12.06 -2.44
N ARG A 44 12.30 -13.05 -2.31
CA ARG A 44 11.15 -13.25 -3.20
C ARG A 44 10.08 -12.23 -2.87
N LEU A 45 9.52 -11.57 -3.87
CA LEU A 45 8.64 -10.42 -3.68
C LEU A 45 7.19 -10.73 -4.06
N VAL A 46 6.26 -10.41 -3.17
CA VAL A 46 4.82 -10.39 -3.45
C VAL A 46 4.30 -8.98 -3.24
N LEU A 47 3.62 -8.44 -4.26
CA LEU A 47 2.98 -7.14 -4.18
C LEU A 47 1.49 -7.31 -3.91
N VAL A 48 0.93 -6.49 -3.03
CA VAL A 48 -0.51 -6.44 -2.76
C VAL A 48 -1.01 -5.02 -3.02
N GLY A 49 -1.95 -4.88 -3.95
CA GLY A 49 -2.48 -3.60 -4.41
C GLY A 49 -2.18 -3.38 -5.89
N ARG A 50 -3.21 -3.29 -6.73
CA ARG A 50 -3.05 -3.10 -8.18
C ARG A 50 -2.38 -1.77 -8.51
N ARG A 51 -2.83 -0.67 -7.91
CA ARG A 51 -2.22 0.64 -8.15
C ARG A 51 -0.78 0.71 -7.67
N PHE A 52 -0.44 -0.03 -6.63
CA PHE A 52 0.93 -0.19 -6.18
C PHE A 52 1.78 -0.95 -7.20
N ALA A 53 1.30 -2.06 -7.74
CA ALA A 53 2.01 -2.84 -8.76
C ALA A 53 2.30 -2.02 -10.03
N GLU A 54 1.32 -1.25 -10.53
CA GLU A 54 1.52 -0.33 -11.65
C GLU A 54 2.64 0.69 -11.37
N ALA A 55 2.69 1.22 -10.14
CA ALA A 55 3.73 2.16 -9.74
C ALA A 55 5.10 1.49 -9.56
N TYR A 56 5.12 0.21 -9.20
CA TYR A 56 6.32 -0.61 -9.06
C TYR A 56 6.97 -0.86 -10.42
N GLU A 57 6.18 -1.25 -11.42
CA GLU A 57 6.64 -1.45 -12.81
C GLU A 57 7.25 -0.19 -13.41
N ALA A 58 6.70 0.98 -13.08
CA ALA A 58 7.20 2.27 -13.57
C ALA A 58 8.54 2.72 -12.94
N VAL A 59 9.02 2.05 -11.88
CA VAL A 59 10.29 2.35 -11.22
C VAL A 59 11.34 1.30 -11.61
N PRO A 60 12.48 1.68 -12.22
CA PRO A 60 13.50 0.74 -12.65
C PRO A 60 14.29 0.13 -11.48
N GLY A 61 14.89 -1.05 -11.71
CA GLY A 61 15.72 -1.78 -10.73
C GLY A 61 14.92 -2.79 -9.89
N GLY A 62 15.55 -3.42 -8.90
CA GLY A 62 14.96 -4.36 -7.92
C GLY A 62 14.42 -5.71 -8.47
N PRO A 63 13.92 -6.58 -7.58
CA PRO A 63 13.51 -7.94 -7.97
C PRO A 63 12.20 -7.95 -8.77
N GLU A 64 11.98 -8.99 -9.56
CA GLU A 64 10.69 -9.23 -10.20
C GLU A 64 9.69 -9.80 -9.17
N PRO A 65 8.45 -9.31 -9.09
CA PRO A 65 7.48 -9.85 -8.16
C PRO A 65 7.00 -11.23 -8.63
N GLU A 66 7.07 -12.23 -7.76
CA GLU A 66 6.58 -13.57 -8.06
C GLU A 66 5.06 -13.59 -8.25
N ARG A 67 4.37 -12.73 -7.49
CA ARG A 67 2.92 -12.57 -7.55
C ARG A 67 2.52 -11.13 -7.29
N VAL A 68 1.46 -10.72 -7.97
CA VAL A 68 0.72 -9.48 -7.70
C VAL A 68 -0.70 -9.87 -7.31
N LEU A 69 -1.13 -9.41 -6.14
CA LEU A 69 -2.45 -9.68 -5.59
C LEU A 69 -3.26 -8.39 -5.48
N GLY A 70 -4.57 -8.47 -5.69
CA GLY A 70 -5.47 -7.38 -5.36
C GLY A 70 -5.52 -7.15 -3.84
N GLY A 71 -5.46 -5.90 -3.43
CA GLY A 71 -5.73 -5.48 -2.06
C GLY A 71 -7.24 -5.26 -1.81
N PRO A 72 -7.65 -5.00 -0.56
CA PRO A 72 -9.03 -4.62 -0.25
C PRO A 72 -9.28 -3.17 -0.70
N SER A 73 -10.39 -2.95 -1.41
CA SER A 73 -10.86 -1.61 -1.77
C SER A 73 -11.81 -1.02 -0.73
N SER A 74 -12.32 -1.86 0.17
CA SER A 74 -13.27 -1.51 1.22
C SER A 74 -13.03 -2.32 2.49
N ALA A 75 -13.61 -1.89 3.62
CA ALA A 75 -13.54 -2.64 4.86
C ALA A 75 -14.24 -4.02 4.76
N GLY A 76 -15.26 -4.15 3.90
CA GLY A 76 -15.98 -5.40 3.66
C GLY A 76 -15.14 -6.47 2.96
N GLU A 77 -14.07 -6.08 2.25
CA GLU A 77 -13.17 -6.99 1.54
C GLU A 77 -11.99 -7.46 2.38
N LEU A 78 -11.81 -6.95 3.61
CA LEU A 78 -10.65 -7.25 4.45
C LEU A 78 -10.51 -8.73 4.79
N ASP A 79 -11.62 -9.44 5.02
CA ASP A 79 -11.59 -10.87 5.33
C ASP A 79 -11.16 -11.70 4.13
N GLU A 80 -11.76 -11.45 2.97
CA GLU A 80 -11.42 -12.19 1.76
C GLU A 80 -9.99 -11.89 1.32
N ALA A 81 -9.56 -10.62 1.36
CA ALA A 81 -8.20 -10.25 1.04
C ALA A 81 -7.17 -10.86 1.99
N SER A 82 -7.46 -10.89 3.30
CA SER A 82 -6.53 -11.47 4.29
C SER A 82 -6.43 -13.00 4.17
N ARG A 83 -7.55 -13.70 3.94
CA ARG A 83 -7.54 -15.16 3.69
C ARG A 83 -6.80 -15.53 2.41
N ARG A 84 -7.05 -14.81 1.31
CA ARG A 84 -6.35 -15.02 0.03
C ARG A 84 -4.84 -14.82 0.19
N LEU A 85 -4.43 -13.74 0.87
CA LEU A 85 -3.01 -13.48 1.13
C LEU A 85 -2.39 -14.54 2.06
N ALA A 86 -3.11 -14.96 3.10
CA ALA A 86 -2.67 -16.04 3.99
C ALA A 86 -2.45 -17.34 3.22
N ALA A 87 -3.35 -17.71 2.31
CA ALA A 87 -3.18 -18.90 1.47
C ALA A 87 -1.89 -18.84 0.65
N VAL A 88 -1.63 -17.72 -0.03
CA VAL A 88 -0.39 -17.52 -0.80
C VAL A 88 0.86 -17.61 0.08
N ILE A 89 0.82 -17.03 1.28
CA ILE A 89 1.94 -17.07 2.23
C ILE A 89 2.20 -18.48 2.77
N LEU A 90 1.14 -19.23 3.09
CA LEU A 90 1.25 -20.57 3.67
C LEU A 90 1.62 -21.63 2.63
N GLU A 91 1.29 -21.40 1.36
CA GLU A 91 1.73 -22.23 0.24
C GLU A 91 3.15 -21.90 -0.22
N ALA A 92 3.68 -20.73 0.14
CA ALA A 92 5.04 -20.36 -0.20
C ALA A 92 6.02 -21.20 0.62
N ASP A 93 6.97 -21.84 -0.07
CA ASP A 93 8.10 -22.53 0.57
C ASP A 93 9.12 -21.52 1.10
N ALA A 94 8.72 -20.70 2.07
CA ALA A 94 9.51 -19.62 2.65
C ALA A 94 9.89 -19.93 4.09
N GLU A 95 11.15 -19.70 4.44
CA GLU A 95 11.61 -19.88 5.82
C GLU A 95 11.18 -18.73 6.72
N GLU A 96 11.02 -17.55 6.13
CA GLU A 96 10.63 -16.33 6.80
C GLU A 96 9.71 -15.53 5.87
N VAL A 97 8.71 -14.89 6.47
CA VAL A 97 7.79 -14.00 5.76
C VAL A 97 7.88 -12.64 6.41
N GLU A 98 8.44 -11.70 5.65
CA GLU A 98 8.52 -10.30 6.01
C GLU A 98 7.31 -9.56 5.43
N LEU A 99 6.52 -8.93 6.29
CA LEU A 99 5.41 -8.08 5.90
C LEU A 99 5.83 -6.62 6.00
N ARG A 100 5.70 -5.89 4.88
CA ARG A 100 5.88 -4.45 4.80
C ARG A 100 4.56 -3.78 4.47
N HIS A 101 4.15 -2.81 5.27
CA HIS A 101 2.95 -2.03 4.97
C HIS A 101 3.11 -0.57 5.40
N PRO A 102 2.45 0.37 4.71
CA PRO A 102 2.48 1.76 5.14
C PRO A 102 1.74 1.92 6.46
N ILE A 103 2.27 2.79 7.31
CA ILE A 103 1.62 3.25 8.54
C ILE A 103 1.35 4.76 8.47
N PRO A 104 0.48 5.30 9.34
CA PRO A 104 0.28 6.75 9.42
C PRO A 104 1.58 7.50 9.56
N GLY A 105 1.65 8.70 8.98
CA GLY A 105 2.90 9.45 8.86
C GLY A 105 3.76 9.03 7.66
N GLY A 106 3.43 7.91 7.00
CA GLY A 106 4.02 7.54 5.72
C GLY A 106 5.33 6.74 5.80
N ALA A 107 5.73 6.31 7.00
CA ALA A 107 6.73 5.28 7.17
C ALA A 107 6.21 3.90 6.70
N VAL A 108 7.12 2.98 6.45
CA VAL A 108 6.82 1.58 6.14
C VAL A 108 7.12 0.76 7.39
N HIS A 109 6.10 0.16 7.98
CA HIS A 109 6.28 -0.78 9.08
C HIS A 109 6.73 -2.13 8.52
N ARG A 110 7.66 -2.77 9.23
CA ARG A 110 8.24 -4.07 8.92
C ARG A 110 7.95 -5.02 10.07
N SER A 111 7.29 -6.14 9.79
CA SER A 111 7.07 -7.21 10.76
C SER A 111 7.40 -8.58 10.16
N VAL A 112 7.71 -9.55 11.00
CA VAL A 112 8.00 -10.94 10.60
C VAL A 112 6.87 -11.83 11.08
N LEU A 113 6.18 -12.50 10.14
CA LEU A 113 4.94 -13.24 10.45
C LEU A 113 5.18 -14.68 10.93
N LEU A 114 6.21 -15.37 10.41
CA LEU A 114 6.39 -16.82 10.59
C LEU A 114 7.64 -17.23 11.39
N GLY A 115 8.32 -16.30 12.07
CA GLY A 115 9.54 -16.63 12.84
C GLY A 115 9.35 -17.75 13.88
N GLY A 116 8.13 -17.90 14.43
CA GLY A 116 7.79 -18.89 15.45
C GLY A 116 7.24 -20.22 14.94
N LEU A 117 6.90 -20.36 13.65
CA LEU A 117 6.26 -21.58 13.13
C LEU A 117 7.18 -22.79 13.13
N ARG A 118 8.45 -22.56 12.79
CA ARG A 118 9.49 -23.59 12.86
C ARG A 118 9.78 -24.01 14.31
N ALA A 119 9.69 -23.08 15.26
CA ALA A 119 9.83 -23.40 16.67
C ALA A 119 8.70 -24.31 17.16
N ALA A 120 7.44 -23.98 16.81
CA ALA A 120 6.27 -24.79 17.17
C ALA A 120 6.24 -26.18 16.48
N ARG A 121 6.86 -26.34 15.31
CA ARG A 121 7.04 -27.66 14.67
C ARG A 121 8.15 -28.48 15.32
N ARG A 122 9.18 -27.84 15.90
CA ARG A 122 10.29 -28.55 16.57
C ARG A 122 9.89 -29.07 17.94
N ASP A 123 9.03 -28.34 18.65
CA ASP A 123 8.51 -28.71 19.97
C ASP A 123 6.99 -28.50 19.99
N PRO A 124 6.22 -29.49 19.50
CA PRO A 124 4.78 -29.38 19.42
C PRO A 124 4.13 -29.39 20.82
N PRO A 125 3.11 -28.55 21.07
CA PRO A 125 2.35 -28.64 22.31
C PRO A 125 1.58 -29.96 22.39
N GLU A 126 1.37 -30.48 23.59
CA GLU A 126 0.46 -31.61 23.80
C GLU A 126 -0.97 -31.19 23.47
N THR A 127 -1.59 -31.87 22.50
CA THR A 127 -2.99 -31.61 22.11
C THR A 127 -3.83 -32.88 22.17
N PHE A 128 -5.11 -32.71 22.51
CA PHE A 128 -6.11 -33.79 22.52
C PHE A 128 -6.62 -34.19 21.11
N SER A 129 -6.09 -33.56 20.07
CA SER A 129 -6.38 -33.82 18.65
C SER A 129 -5.06 -34.04 17.91
N PRO A 130 -5.05 -34.48 16.64
CA PRO A 130 -3.83 -34.54 15.86
C PRO A 130 -3.17 -33.16 15.84
N VAL A 131 -2.01 -33.06 16.52
CA VAL A 131 -1.23 -31.83 16.72
C VAL A 131 -1.06 -31.06 15.42
N ASP A 132 -0.80 -31.77 14.33
CA ASP A 132 -0.56 -31.19 13.02
C ASP A 132 -1.75 -30.40 12.48
N VAL A 133 -2.98 -30.88 12.74
CA VAL A 133 -4.21 -30.23 12.27
C VAL A 133 -4.49 -28.97 13.11
N VAL A 134 -4.44 -29.09 14.43
CA VAL A 134 -4.68 -27.96 15.34
C VAL A 134 -3.64 -26.86 15.13
N LEU A 135 -2.36 -27.24 14.99
CA LEU A 135 -1.29 -26.29 14.75
C LEU A 135 -1.43 -25.62 13.38
N ALA A 136 -1.77 -26.37 12.33
CA ALA A 136 -1.99 -25.79 11.00
C ALA A 136 -3.15 -24.79 10.98
N ASP A 137 -4.26 -25.11 11.65
CA ASP A 137 -5.42 -24.21 11.74
C ASP A 137 -5.11 -22.96 12.57
N ALA A 138 -4.46 -23.12 13.73
CA ALA A 138 -4.05 -21.99 14.56
C ALA A 138 -3.07 -21.05 13.83
N VAL A 139 -2.14 -21.62 13.06
CA VAL A 139 -1.22 -20.85 12.21
C VAL A 139 -1.99 -20.06 11.14
N ARG A 140 -2.94 -20.71 10.47
CA ARG A 140 -3.75 -20.08 9.42
C ARG A 140 -4.57 -18.94 9.99
N GLU A 141 -5.24 -19.16 11.12
CA GLU A 141 -6.06 -18.16 11.80
C GLU A 141 -5.20 -16.98 12.29
N ALA A 142 -4.09 -17.24 12.99
CA ALA A 142 -3.19 -16.21 13.48
C ALA A 142 -2.55 -15.38 12.34
N THR A 143 -2.17 -16.04 11.25
CA THR A 143 -1.64 -15.37 10.05
C THR A 143 -2.70 -14.48 9.41
N THR A 144 -3.91 -15.01 9.23
CA THR A 144 -5.05 -14.26 8.67
C THR A 144 -5.37 -13.03 9.53
N ALA A 145 -5.44 -13.18 10.85
CA ALA A 145 -5.71 -12.08 11.77
C ALA A 145 -4.66 -10.96 11.69
N ARG A 146 -3.36 -11.32 11.69
CA ARG A 146 -2.26 -10.34 11.54
C ARG A 146 -2.31 -9.62 10.19
N LEU A 147 -2.55 -10.36 9.11
CA LEU A 147 -2.69 -9.79 7.78
C LEU A 147 -3.90 -8.87 7.68
N ARG A 148 -5.02 -9.21 8.32
CA ARG A 148 -6.21 -8.36 8.36
C ARG A 148 -5.91 -7.00 9.00
N VAL A 149 -5.15 -6.97 10.10
CA VAL A 149 -4.71 -5.72 10.75
C VAL A 149 -3.82 -4.91 9.81
N ALA A 150 -2.79 -5.51 9.23
CA ALA A 150 -1.88 -4.82 8.33
C ALA A 150 -2.58 -4.29 7.06
N LEU A 151 -3.53 -5.05 6.50
CA LEU A 151 -4.35 -4.63 5.37
C LEU A 151 -5.29 -3.48 5.75
N ALA A 152 -5.88 -3.51 6.95
CA ALA A 152 -6.71 -2.42 7.44
C ALA A 152 -5.89 -1.13 7.63
N GLU A 153 -4.66 -1.24 8.14
CA GLU A 153 -3.76 -0.10 8.24
C GLU A 153 -3.34 0.44 6.87
N ALA A 154 -2.99 -0.45 5.94
CA ALA A 154 -2.65 -0.05 4.57
C ALA A 154 -3.83 0.66 3.89
N LEU A 155 -5.05 0.13 4.04
CA LEU A 155 -6.28 0.75 3.54
C LEU A 155 -6.54 2.11 4.18
N ARG A 156 -6.31 2.26 5.49
CA ARG A 156 -6.45 3.54 6.17
C ARG A 156 -5.45 4.58 5.64
N VAL A 157 -4.21 4.18 5.38
CA VAL A 157 -3.19 5.07 4.81
C VAL A 157 -3.53 5.43 3.35
N GLU A 158 -4.03 4.48 2.56
CA GLU A 158 -4.55 4.75 1.22
C GLU A 158 -5.65 5.82 1.27
N LEU A 159 -6.67 5.62 2.10
CA LEU A 159 -7.80 6.53 2.23
C LEU A 159 -7.36 7.92 2.67
N ALA A 160 -6.44 8.02 3.63
CA ALA A 160 -5.87 9.29 4.07
C ALA A 160 -5.13 9.99 2.92
N ALA A 161 -4.28 9.27 2.18
CA ALA A 161 -3.56 9.82 1.05
C ALA A 161 -4.50 10.32 -0.06
N ARG A 162 -5.59 9.57 -0.32
CA ARG A 162 -6.63 9.98 -1.28
C ARG A 162 -7.38 11.22 -0.84
N LEU A 163 -7.73 11.32 0.44
CA LEU A 163 -8.39 12.50 0.99
C LEU A 163 -7.48 13.73 0.87
N THR A 164 -6.21 13.61 1.23
CA THR A 164 -5.23 14.69 1.07
C THR A 164 -5.07 15.10 -0.39
N ALA A 165 -4.96 14.14 -1.32
CA ALA A 165 -4.86 14.43 -2.75
C ALA A 165 -6.12 15.13 -3.28
N ALA A 166 -7.32 14.70 -2.86
CA ALA A 166 -8.57 15.32 -3.25
C ALA A 166 -8.70 16.75 -2.71
N GLN A 167 -8.29 17.00 -1.45
CA GLN A 167 -8.28 18.34 -0.87
C GLN A 167 -7.31 19.28 -1.60
N ALA A 168 -6.11 18.79 -1.95
CA ALA A 168 -5.15 19.56 -2.74
C ALA A 168 -5.69 19.87 -4.14
N ALA A 169 -6.29 18.88 -4.82
CA ALA A 169 -6.91 19.07 -6.11
C ALA A 169 -8.05 20.11 -6.07
N ARG A 170 -8.88 20.07 -5.01
CA ARG A 170 -9.94 21.06 -4.81
C ARG A 170 -9.39 22.48 -4.69
N ARG A 171 -8.36 22.70 -3.87
CA ARG A 171 -7.73 24.02 -3.73
C ARG A 171 -7.17 24.51 -5.05
N ALA A 172 -6.49 23.63 -5.81
CA ALA A 172 -5.96 23.99 -7.12
C ALA A 172 -7.06 24.41 -8.12
N VAL A 173 -8.24 23.80 -8.04
CA VAL A 173 -9.41 24.22 -8.85
C VAL A 173 -9.94 25.58 -8.40
N GLU A 174 -10.07 25.81 -7.08
CA GLU A 174 -10.51 27.09 -6.52
C GLU A 174 -9.55 28.23 -6.92
N ASP A 175 -8.24 28.01 -6.80
CA ASP A 175 -7.20 28.96 -7.21
C ASP A 175 -7.30 29.27 -8.72
N LYS A 176 -7.49 28.23 -9.54
CA LYS A 176 -7.59 28.40 -10.99
C LYS A 176 -8.87 29.12 -11.40
N GLU A 177 -9.97 28.87 -10.70
CA GLU A 177 -11.22 29.57 -10.92
C GLU A 177 -11.08 31.07 -10.61
N GLU A 178 -10.41 31.43 -9.51
CA GLU A 178 -10.12 32.82 -9.18
C GLU A 178 -9.26 33.51 -10.25
N GLU A 179 -8.19 32.83 -10.70
CA GLU A 179 -7.33 33.29 -11.78
C GLU A 179 -8.14 33.58 -13.05
N LEU A 180 -8.96 32.62 -13.49
CA LEU A 180 -9.79 32.75 -14.70
C LEU A 180 -10.85 33.84 -14.57
N ARG A 181 -11.48 33.99 -13.41
CA ARG A 181 -12.42 35.10 -13.15
C ARG A 181 -11.73 36.46 -13.20
N SER A 182 -10.51 36.55 -12.68
CA SER A 182 -9.71 37.78 -12.76
C SER A 182 -9.39 38.13 -14.21
N ALA A 183 -8.85 37.17 -14.97
CA ALA A 183 -8.55 37.34 -16.39
C ALA A 183 -9.78 37.72 -17.22
N TRP A 184 -10.93 37.08 -16.95
CA TRP A 184 -12.17 37.41 -17.63
C TRP A 184 -12.66 38.83 -17.33
N ARG A 185 -12.54 39.30 -16.08
CA ARG A 185 -12.89 40.69 -15.72
C ARG A 185 -12.03 41.69 -16.49
N VAL A 186 -10.73 41.46 -16.59
CA VAL A 186 -9.81 42.33 -17.35
C VAL A 186 -10.19 42.34 -18.83
N ALA A 187 -10.32 41.16 -19.46
CA ALA A 187 -10.68 41.05 -20.87
C ALA A 187 -12.07 41.66 -21.17
N ARG A 188 -13.01 41.55 -20.24
CA ARG A 188 -14.33 42.19 -20.35
C ARG A 188 -14.22 43.71 -20.33
N HIS A 189 -13.43 44.29 -19.42
CA HIS A 189 -13.24 45.74 -19.36
C HIS A 189 -12.56 46.27 -20.62
N GLU A 190 -11.49 45.61 -21.09
CA GLU A 190 -10.80 45.99 -22.33
C GLU A 190 -11.73 46.01 -23.54
N ARG A 191 -12.61 44.99 -23.66
CA ARG A 191 -13.61 44.95 -24.72
C ARG A 191 -14.58 46.12 -24.65
N ILE A 192 -15.15 46.38 -23.48
CA ILE A 192 -16.08 47.50 -23.27
C ILE A 192 -15.40 48.83 -23.59
N THR A 193 -14.16 49.05 -23.13
CA THR A 193 -13.41 50.28 -23.43
C THR A 193 -13.14 50.43 -24.92
N THR A 194 -12.80 49.35 -25.61
CA THR A 194 -12.59 49.35 -27.06
C THR A 194 -13.88 49.73 -27.79
N GLU A 195 -15.00 49.09 -27.45
CA GLU A 195 -16.32 49.39 -28.03
C GLU A 195 -16.73 50.85 -27.81
N ILE A 196 -16.48 51.42 -26.62
CA ILE A 196 -16.79 52.84 -26.34
C ILE A 196 -15.91 53.78 -27.18
N LEU A 197 -14.60 53.50 -27.29
CA LEU A 197 -13.69 54.32 -28.07
C LEU A 197 -14.01 54.28 -29.56
N GLU A 198 -14.50 53.14 -30.06
CA GLU A 198 -15.00 53.01 -31.43
C GLU A 198 -16.23 53.88 -31.67
N LEU A 199 -17.21 53.84 -30.76
CA LEU A 199 -18.42 54.66 -30.85
C LEU A 199 -18.10 56.17 -30.86
N GLN A 200 -17.14 56.62 -30.06
CA GLN A 200 -16.72 58.03 -30.01
C GLN A 200 -15.99 58.53 -31.27
N ARG A 201 -15.48 57.63 -32.11
CA ARG A 201 -14.78 57.99 -33.36
C ARG A 201 -15.72 58.02 -34.57
N SER A 202 -16.92 57.46 -34.43
CA SER A 202 -17.93 57.39 -35.49
C SER A 202 -18.91 58.57 -35.51
N ASP A 203 -18.86 59.45 -34.49
CA ASP A 203 -19.56 60.73 -34.41
C ASP A 203 -18.61 61.90 -34.73
#